data_AF-A0A815DYV9-F1
#
_entry.id   AF-A0A815DYV9-F1
#
_cell.length_a   1.000
_cell.length_b   1.000
_cell.length_c   1.000
_cell.angle_alpha   90.00
_cell.angle_beta   90.00
_cell.angle_gamma   90.00
#
_symmetry.space_group_name_H-M   'P 1'
#
loop_
_entity.id
_entity.type
_entity.pdbx_description
1 polymer ?
#
loop_
_entity_poly.entity_id
_entity_poly.type
_entity_poly.pdbx_seq_one_letter_code
_entity_poly.pdbx_strand_id
1 'polypeptide(L)'
;MSATPTIKLGTGRELTAEDMEEFWRENPDGIMTDATYKKFYQKQKEDSIVRKFPREIAFALFDSNNDKKIDFVEFLMANAFASSNSRREALDYLFDLCDTSLDERMDMIELAAFNAIIASSVKETQNVSAYETMKVAGKIFNFIGLNAEKKLTKEQFIKECEKVPLIKRMFKIKK
;
A
#
# COMPACT_ATOMS: atom_id res chain seq x y z
N MET A 1 -30.46 -20.05 3.30
CA MET A 1 -29.04 -19.84 3.64
C MET A 1 -28.78 -18.36 3.44
N SER A 2 -28.63 -17.58 4.51
CA SER A 2 -28.27 -16.15 4.37
C SER A 2 -26.80 -16.09 3.97
N ALA A 3 -26.49 -15.41 2.87
CA ALA A 3 -25.11 -15.12 2.51
C ALA A 3 -24.48 -14.29 3.63
N THR A 4 -23.34 -14.72 4.16
CA THR A 4 -22.55 -13.94 5.12
C THR A 4 -22.15 -12.62 4.46
N PRO A 5 -22.35 -11.47 5.11
CA PRO A 5 -21.97 -10.19 4.52
C PRO A 5 -20.47 -10.13 4.30
N THR A 6 -20.07 -9.71 3.10
CA THR A 6 -18.67 -9.53 2.72
C THR A 6 -18.43 -8.14 2.12
N ILE A 7 -17.23 -7.60 2.33
CA ILE A 7 -16.75 -6.39 1.65
C ILE A 7 -15.89 -6.82 0.48
N LYS A 8 -16.34 -6.50 -0.74
CA LYS A 8 -15.54 -6.69 -1.95
C LYS A 8 -14.47 -5.62 -2.01
N LEU A 9 -13.21 -6.02 -1.87
CA LEU A 9 -12.09 -5.09 -1.86
C LEU A 9 -11.60 -4.67 -3.25
N GLY A 10 -12.39 -4.82 -4.31
CA GLY A 10 -12.00 -4.46 -5.69
C GLY A 10 -11.03 -5.45 -6.38
N THR A 11 -10.26 -6.23 -5.61
CA THR A 11 -9.28 -7.24 -6.09
C THR A 11 -9.84 -8.65 -6.33
N GLY A 12 -11.15 -8.84 -6.12
CA GLY A 12 -11.77 -10.16 -6.07
C GLY A 12 -11.56 -10.91 -4.74
N ARG A 13 -10.82 -10.33 -3.78
CA ARG A 13 -10.87 -10.77 -2.38
C ARG A 13 -12.08 -10.14 -1.71
N GLU A 14 -12.79 -10.98 -0.98
CA GLU A 14 -13.88 -10.60 -0.11
C GLU A 14 -13.36 -10.64 1.32
N LEU A 15 -13.41 -9.51 2.03
CA LEU A 15 -13.29 -9.50 3.48
C LEU A 15 -14.60 -10.02 4.05
N THR A 16 -14.51 -11.08 4.84
CA THR A 16 -15.67 -11.70 5.45
C THR A 16 -16.07 -10.99 6.74
N ALA A 17 -17.30 -11.22 7.19
CA ALA A 17 -17.71 -10.84 8.54
C ALA A 17 -16.75 -11.35 9.62
N GLU A 18 -16.22 -12.58 9.45
CA GLU A 18 -15.25 -13.17 10.38
C GLU A 18 -13.94 -12.39 10.44
N ASP A 19 -13.44 -11.92 9.29
CA ASP A 19 -12.21 -11.09 9.24
C ASP A 19 -12.41 -9.76 9.98
N MET A 20 -13.58 -9.14 9.81
CA MET A 20 -13.95 -7.89 10.50
C MET A 20 -14.15 -8.10 11.99
N GLU A 21 -14.87 -9.15 12.39
CA GLU A 21 -15.07 -9.53 13.78
C GLU A 21 -13.75 -9.88 14.48
N GLU A 22 -12.83 -10.55 13.78
CA GLU A 22 -11.49 -10.80 14.29
C GLU A 22 -10.70 -9.51 14.52
N PHE A 23 -10.77 -8.54 13.59
CA PHE A 23 -10.14 -7.24 13.79
C PHE A 23 -10.66 -6.56 15.06
N TRP A 24 -11.97 -6.45 15.25
CA TRP A 24 -12.57 -5.78 16.40
C TRP A 24 -12.37 -6.57 17.71
N ARG A 25 -12.27 -7.90 17.63
CA ARG A 25 -11.97 -8.75 18.80
C ARG A 25 -10.53 -8.57 19.28
N GLU A 26 -9.56 -8.52 18.37
CA GLU A 26 -8.15 -8.31 18.73
C GLU A 26 -7.84 -6.83 19.01
N ASN A 27 -8.63 -5.89 18.46
CA ASN A 27 -8.44 -4.44 18.59
C ASN A 27 -9.76 -3.74 18.98
N PRO A 28 -10.22 -3.86 20.24
CA PRO A 28 -11.53 -3.34 20.67
C PRO A 28 -11.69 -1.82 20.57
N ASP A 29 -10.57 -1.09 20.56
CA ASP A 29 -10.51 0.36 20.35
C ASP A 29 -10.44 0.76 18.86
N GLY A 30 -10.44 -0.22 17.95
CA GLY A 30 -10.30 -0.03 16.52
C GLY A 30 -8.87 0.21 16.06
N ILE A 31 -7.87 -0.03 16.92
CA ILE A 31 -6.46 0.30 16.67
C ILE A 31 -5.61 -0.96 16.70
N MET A 32 -5.04 -1.32 15.56
CA MET A 32 -4.05 -2.39 15.47
C MET A 32 -2.65 -1.87 15.82
N THR A 33 -2.17 -2.28 17.00
CA THR A 33 -0.82 -2.01 17.51
C THR A 33 0.22 -2.94 16.88
N ASP A 34 1.52 -2.67 17.03
CA ASP A 34 2.58 -3.59 16.56
C ASP A 34 2.41 -5.02 17.11
N ALA A 35 1.92 -5.16 18.35
CA ALA A 35 1.70 -6.46 18.99
C ALA A 35 0.59 -7.27 18.29
N THR A 36 -0.55 -6.65 17.97
CA THR A 36 -1.66 -7.31 17.28
C THR A 36 -1.38 -7.46 15.79
N TYR A 37 -0.68 -6.49 15.18
CA TYR A 37 -0.19 -6.57 13.82
C TYR A 37 0.76 -7.75 13.60
N LYS A 38 1.67 -8.02 14.55
CA LYS A 38 2.57 -9.18 14.45
C LYS A 38 1.80 -10.50 14.30
N LYS A 39 0.68 -10.66 15.01
CA LYS A 39 -0.20 -11.84 14.86
C LYS A 39 -0.87 -11.86 13.49
N PHE A 40 -1.41 -10.72 13.04
CA PHE A 40 -2.04 -10.58 11.73
C PHE A 40 -1.06 -10.92 10.59
N TYR A 41 0.14 -10.36 10.64
CA TYR A 41 1.21 -10.60 9.67
C TYR A 41 1.61 -12.08 9.61
N GLN A 42 1.67 -12.76 10.77
CA GLN A 42 1.96 -14.20 10.83
C GLN A 42 0.87 -15.09 10.22
N LYS A 43 -0.39 -14.64 10.19
CA LYS A 43 -1.50 -15.37 9.58
C LYS A 43 -1.58 -15.21 8.06
N GLN A 44 -0.88 -14.23 7.47
CA GLN A 44 -0.87 -14.04 6.03
C GLN A 44 -0.20 -15.22 5.32
N LYS A 45 -0.83 -15.68 4.22
CA LYS A 45 -0.30 -16.73 3.34
C LYS A 45 1.12 -16.37 2.87
N GLU A 46 2.00 -17.37 2.82
CA GLU A 46 3.42 -17.17 2.45
C GLU A 46 3.61 -16.49 1.09
N ASP A 47 2.73 -16.77 0.12
CA ASP A 47 2.79 -16.17 -1.22
C ASP A 47 2.14 -14.77 -1.33
N SER A 48 1.55 -14.25 -0.25
CA SER A 48 0.94 -12.92 -0.25
C SER A 48 1.97 -11.83 -0.53
N ILE A 49 1.55 -10.74 -1.19
CA ILE A 49 2.45 -9.62 -1.46
C ILE A 49 2.95 -8.95 -0.16
N VAL A 50 2.16 -9.01 0.91
CA VAL A 50 2.54 -8.51 2.24
C VAL A 50 3.73 -9.28 2.82
N ARG A 51 3.76 -10.60 2.64
CA ARG A 51 4.88 -11.46 3.07
C ARG A 51 6.15 -11.26 2.25
N LYS A 52 6.09 -10.55 1.12
CA LYS A 52 7.28 -10.18 0.34
C LYS A 52 8.04 -9.00 0.95
N PHE A 53 7.46 -8.30 1.92
CA PHE A 53 8.09 -7.21 2.65
C PHE A 53 8.34 -7.63 4.10
N PRO A 54 9.42 -7.21 4.75
CA PRO A 54 9.56 -7.45 6.19
C PRO A 54 8.41 -6.80 6.97
N ARG A 55 8.07 -7.38 8.12
CA ARG A 55 6.89 -6.99 8.91
C ARG A 55 6.89 -5.50 9.20
N GLU A 56 8.03 -4.98 9.62
CA GLU A 56 8.23 -3.58 10.01
C GLU A 56 7.93 -2.63 8.84
N ILE A 57 8.33 -3.02 7.63
CA ILE A 57 8.02 -2.26 6.41
C ILE A 57 6.55 -2.40 6.07
N ALA A 58 6.01 -3.61 6.08
CA ALA A 58 4.60 -3.83 5.81
C ALA A 58 3.69 -3.07 6.80
N PHE A 59 4.12 -2.91 8.06
CA PHE A 59 3.42 -2.05 9.03
C PHE A 59 3.43 -0.59 8.60
N ALA A 60 4.60 -0.04 8.25
CA ALA A 60 4.73 1.32 7.76
C ALA A 60 4.05 1.56 6.39
N LEU A 61 3.77 0.50 5.63
CA LEU A 61 2.94 0.57 4.42
C LEU A 61 1.46 0.70 4.74
N PHE A 62 1.02 0.31 5.93
CA PHE A 62 -0.39 0.34 6.30
C PHE A 62 -0.71 1.56 7.17
N ASP A 63 0.22 1.97 8.03
CA ASP A 63 0.20 3.23 8.78
C ASP A 63 0.44 4.43 7.84
N SER A 64 -0.60 4.85 7.12
CA SER A 64 -0.52 5.87 6.08
C SER A 64 -0.40 7.27 6.64
N ASN A 65 -0.95 7.50 7.83
CA ASN A 65 -0.89 8.77 8.54
C ASN A 65 0.34 8.88 9.47
N ASN A 66 1.15 7.80 9.58
CA ASN A 66 2.38 7.70 10.37
C ASN A 66 2.18 8.00 11.87
N ASP A 67 1.02 7.61 12.42
CA ASP A 67 0.69 7.71 13.84
C ASP A 67 1.17 6.50 14.66
N LYS A 68 1.86 5.55 14.00
CA LYS A 68 2.37 4.28 14.53
C LYS A 68 1.29 3.28 14.90
N LYS A 69 0.13 3.40 14.27
CA LYS A 69 -1.00 2.50 14.43
C LYS A 69 -1.55 2.12 13.06
N ILE A 70 -2.40 1.09 13.04
CA ILE A 70 -3.18 0.72 11.87
C ILE A 70 -4.65 0.78 12.30
N ASP A 71 -5.38 1.78 11.86
CA ASP A 71 -6.82 1.86 12.08
C ASP A 71 -7.60 0.90 11.18
N PHE A 72 -8.91 0.86 11.32
CA PHE A 72 -9.74 -0.04 10.53
C PHE A 72 -9.68 0.26 9.03
N VAL A 73 -9.58 1.53 8.62
CA VAL A 73 -9.50 1.93 7.20
C VAL A 73 -8.15 1.50 6.62
N GLU A 74 -7.07 1.76 7.32
CA GLU A 74 -5.71 1.32 6.99
C GLU A 74 -5.63 -0.21 6.88
N PHE A 75 -6.31 -0.94 7.75
CA PHE A 75 -6.44 -2.39 7.67
C PHE A 75 -7.21 -2.85 6.42
N LEU A 76 -8.30 -2.17 6.03
CA LEU A 76 -9.03 -2.50 4.80
C LEU A 76 -8.13 -2.30 3.57
N MET A 77 -7.42 -1.17 3.52
CA MET A 77 -6.47 -0.84 2.45
C MET A 77 -5.31 -1.83 2.38
N ALA A 78 -4.77 -2.23 3.53
CA ALA A 78 -3.74 -3.26 3.65
C ALA A 78 -4.19 -4.59 3.04
N ASN A 79 -5.43 -5.02 3.31
CA ASN A 79 -5.98 -6.25 2.76
C ASN A 79 -6.28 -6.15 1.25
N ALA A 80 -6.68 -4.98 0.77
CA ALA A 80 -6.90 -4.72 -0.64
C ALA A 80 -5.56 -4.75 -1.41
N PHE A 81 -4.54 -4.06 -0.89
CA PHE A 81 -3.18 -4.14 -1.42
C PHE A 81 -2.63 -5.57 -1.39
N ALA A 82 -2.83 -6.29 -0.27
CA ALA A 82 -2.39 -7.67 -0.09
C ALA A 82 -2.93 -8.65 -1.15
N SER A 83 -4.09 -8.34 -1.71
CA SER A 83 -4.84 -9.19 -2.62
C SER A 83 -4.79 -8.74 -4.08
N SER A 84 -4.02 -7.69 -4.39
CA SER A 84 -3.88 -7.18 -5.75
C SER A 84 -3.32 -8.24 -6.69
N ASN A 85 -4.05 -8.51 -7.77
CA ASN A 85 -3.72 -9.51 -8.78
C ASN A 85 -3.01 -8.90 -10.00
N SER A 86 -2.99 -7.57 -10.08
CA SER A 86 -2.25 -6.82 -11.08
C SER A 86 -1.42 -5.70 -10.45
N ARG A 87 -0.36 -5.29 -11.16
CA ARG A 87 0.44 -4.11 -10.78
C ARG A 87 -0.41 -2.85 -10.75
N ARG A 88 -1.37 -2.73 -11.67
CA ARG A 88 -2.27 -1.58 -11.75
C ARG A 88 -3.13 -1.48 -10.50
N GLU A 89 -3.75 -2.58 -10.08
CA GLU A 89 -4.49 -2.64 -8.81
C GLU A 89 -3.60 -2.25 -7.61
N ALA A 90 -2.40 -2.82 -7.52
CA ALA A 90 -1.49 -2.48 -6.43
C ALA A 90 -1.12 -0.98 -6.41
N LEU A 91 -0.93 -0.36 -7.58
CA LEU A 91 -0.68 1.08 -7.70
C LEU A 91 -1.94 1.91 -7.38
N ASP A 92 -3.13 1.41 -7.70
CA ASP A 92 -4.41 2.05 -7.37
C ASP A 92 -4.59 2.17 -5.86
N TYR A 93 -4.36 1.09 -5.11
CA TYR A 93 -4.44 1.13 -3.65
C TYR A 93 -3.34 1.96 -3.02
N LEU A 94 -2.12 1.94 -3.57
CA LEU A 94 -1.05 2.79 -3.07
C LEU A 94 -1.33 4.27 -3.34
N PHE A 95 -2.05 4.60 -4.42
CA PHE A 95 -2.53 5.96 -4.64
C PHE A 95 -3.52 6.36 -3.55
N ASP A 96 -4.56 5.55 -3.33
CA ASP A 96 -5.60 5.83 -2.35
C ASP A 96 -5.05 5.87 -0.91
N LEU A 97 -4.01 5.08 -0.62
CA LEU A 97 -3.31 5.10 0.65
C LEU A 97 -2.54 6.42 0.85
N CYS A 98 -1.97 6.97 -0.22
CA CYS A 98 -1.14 8.17 -0.14
C CYS A 98 -1.96 9.47 -0.30
N ASP A 99 -3.15 9.43 -0.91
CA ASP A 99 -4.07 10.57 -1.03
C ASP A 99 -4.76 10.87 0.31
N THR A 100 -3.98 11.40 1.24
CA THR A 100 -4.46 11.82 2.57
C THR A 100 -5.42 13.00 2.50
N SER A 101 -5.34 13.80 1.43
CA SER A 101 -6.22 14.95 1.22
C SER A 101 -7.62 14.59 0.70
N LEU A 102 -7.80 13.36 0.20
CA LEU A 102 -9.04 12.83 -0.36
C LEU A 102 -9.59 13.67 -1.52
N ASP A 103 -8.73 14.37 -2.26
CA ASP A 103 -9.13 15.18 -3.41
C ASP A 103 -8.94 14.46 -4.76
N GLU A 104 -8.67 13.15 -4.70
CA GLU A 104 -8.38 12.26 -5.83
C GLU A 104 -7.15 12.70 -6.63
N ARG A 105 -6.26 13.49 -6.00
CA ARG A 105 -5.07 14.02 -6.65
C ARG A 105 -3.86 14.02 -5.74
N MET A 106 -2.79 13.38 -6.21
CA MET A 106 -1.55 13.29 -5.46
C MET A 106 -0.72 14.58 -5.59
N ASP A 107 -0.43 15.21 -4.46
CA ASP A 107 0.48 16.34 -4.35
C ASP A 107 1.96 15.91 -4.09
N MET A 108 2.86 16.87 -3.89
CA MET A 108 4.28 16.57 -3.66
C MET A 108 4.55 15.86 -2.33
N ILE A 109 3.77 16.16 -1.28
CA ILE A 109 3.93 15.55 0.04
C ILE A 109 3.45 14.10 -0.03
N GLU A 110 2.29 13.87 -0.63
CA GLU A 110 1.70 12.54 -0.84
C GLU A 110 2.57 11.68 -1.76
N LEU A 111 3.16 12.28 -2.81
CA LEU A 111 4.12 11.59 -3.67
C LEU A 111 5.44 11.25 -2.95
N ALA A 112 5.87 12.08 -2.00
CA ALA A 112 7.02 11.79 -1.15
C ALA A 112 6.74 10.63 -0.19
N ALA A 113 5.52 10.54 0.35
CA ALA A 113 5.06 9.40 1.15
C ALA A 113 5.08 8.10 0.32
N PHE A 114 4.54 8.12 -0.90
CA PHE A 114 4.65 7.01 -1.85
C PHE A 114 6.11 6.59 -2.09
N ASN A 115 7.01 7.57 -2.28
CA ASN A 115 8.42 7.24 -2.49
C ASN A 115 9.08 6.64 -1.24
N ALA A 116 8.70 7.07 -0.04
CA ALA A 116 9.18 6.46 1.21
C ALA A 116 8.72 5.00 1.30
N ILE A 117 7.45 4.74 1.00
CA ILE A 117 6.85 3.39 0.87
C ILE A 117 7.66 2.51 -0.09
N ILE A 118 7.95 3.00 -1.28
CA ILE A 118 8.76 2.27 -2.28
C ILE A 118 10.21 2.11 -1.81
N ALA A 119 10.85 3.12 -1.23
CA ALA A 119 12.24 3.04 -0.81
C ALA A 119 12.44 2.01 0.32
N SER A 120 11.54 2.00 1.30
CA SER A 120 11.51 1.05 2.40
C SER A 120 11.27 -0.38 1.90
N SER A 121 10.36 -0.55 0.94
CA SER A 121 10.04 -1.85 0.31
C SER A 121 11.22 -2.50 -0.43
N VAL A 122 12.16 -1.70 -0.95
CA VAL A 122 13.22 -2.19 -1.83
C VAL A 122 14.56 -2.39 -1.10
N LYS A 123 14.87 -1.56 -0.10
CA LYS A 123 16.10 -1.68 0.70
C LYS A 123 16.26 -3.07 1.34
N GLU A 124 15.15 -3.71 1.71
CA GLU A 124 15.18 -4.98 2.45
C GLU A 124 14.93 -6.23 1.59
N THR A 125 14.45 -6.07 0.35
CA THR A 125 14.03 -7.20 -0.49
C THR A 125 14.97 -7.53 -1.65
N GLN A 126 15.77 -6.55 -2.12
CA GLN A 126 16.50 -6.71 -3.40
C GLN A 126 17.91 -6.09 -3.42
N ASN A 127 18.46 -5.69 -2.27
CA ASN A 127 19.79 -5.06 -2.16
C ASN A 127 19.96 -3.87 -3.13
N VAL A 128 18.87 -3.10 -3.33
CA VAL A 128 18.85 -1.94 -4.21
C VAL A 128 19.29 -0.72 -3.43
N SER A 129 20.17 0.07 -4.01
CA SER A 129 20.72 1.24 -3.32
C SER A 129 19.65 2.30 -3.03
N ALA A 130 19.85 3.07 -1.95
CA ALA A 130 19.06 4.26 -1.64
C ALA A 130 19.04 5.26 -2.82
N TYR A 131 20.08 5.25 -3.66
CA TYR A 131 20.19 6.07 -4.86
C TYR A 131 19.20 5.64 -5.97
N GLU A 132 18.99 4.34 -6.17
CA GLU A 132 18.02 3.84 -7.16
C GLU A 132 16.56 4.09 -6.73
N THR A 133 16.28 4.06 -5.43
CA THR A 133 14.94 4.37 -4.89
C THR A 133 14.66 5.87 -4.97
N MET A 134 15.62 6.74 -4.62
CA MET A 134 15.50 8.19 -4.88
C MET A 134 15.30 8.52 -6.37
N LYS A 135 15.86 7.71 -7.28
CA LYS A 135 15.62 7.86 -8.72
C LYS A 135 14.19 7.55 -9.13
N VAL A 136 13.41 6.79 -8.36
CA VAL A 136 11.98 6.56 -8.64
C VAL A 136 11.20 7.84 -8.36
N ALA A 137 11.29 8.38 -7.14
CA ALA A 137 10.77 9.72 -6.83
C ALA A 137 11.24 10.73 -7.86
N GLY A 138 12.56 10.89 -8.03
CA GLY A 138 13.13 11.90 -8.90
C GLY A 138 12.68 11.77 -10.35
N LYS A 139 12.44 10.55 -10.86
CA LYS A 139 11.87 10.35 -12.21
C LYS A 139 10.40 10.72 -12.28
N ILE A 140 9.61 10.33 -11.28
CA ILE A 140 8.19 10.71 -11.22
C ILE A 140 8.12 12.24 -11.08
N PHE A 141 8.80 12.85 -10.10
CA PHE A 141 8.92 14.31 -9.93
C PHE A 141 9.39 15.04 -11.19
N ASN A 142 10.49 14.60 -11.83
CA ASN A 142 11.03 15.28 -13.03
C ASN A 142 10.16 15.10 -14.28
N PHE A 143 9.52 13.94 -14.47
CA PHE A 143 8.68 13.70 -15.64
C PHE A 143 7.44 14.61 -15.64
N ILE A 144 6.95 14.97 -14.46
CA ILE A 144 5.70 15.71 -14.33
C ILE A 144 5.92 17.23 -14.47
N GLY A 145 7.14 17.74 -14.29
CA GLY A 145 7.38 19.19 -14.34
C GLY A 145 6.49 19.95 -13.35
N LEU A 146 6.34 19.38 -12.15
CA LEU A 146 5.59 20.00 -11.05
C LEU A 146 6.39 21.20 -10.54
N ASN A 147 5.90 22.40 -10.83
CA ASN A 147 5.96 23.47 -9.86
C ASN A 147 5.02 23.12 -8.68
N ALA A 148 5.24 23.76 -7.53
CA ALA A 148 4.62 23.38 -6.26
C ALA A 148 3.08 23.36 -6.26
N GLU A 149 2.42 23.96 -7.26
CA GLU A 149 0.96 24.06 -7.36
C GLU A 149 0.26 22.93 -8.13
N LYS A 150 0.97 21.99 -8.77
CA LYS A 150 0.34 20.94 -9.58
C LYS A 150 0.14 19.64 -8.78
N LYS A 151 -1.01 18.98 -9.00
CA LYS A 151 -1.34 17.65 -8.47
C LYS A 151 -1.60 16.63 -9.59
N LEU A 152 -1.37 15.35 -9.31
CA LEU A 152 -1.56 14.24 -10.25
C LEU A 152 -2.89 13.54 -10.06
N THR A 153 -3.66 13.35 -11.13
CA THR A 153 -4.76 12.39 -11.09
C THR A 153 -4.23 10.96 -10.95
N LYS A 154 -5.06 10.06 -10.38
CA LYS A 154 -4.78 8.63 -10.26
C LYS A 154 -4.29 7.98 -11.56
N GLU A 155 -4.92 8.26 -12.69
CA GLU A 155 -4.53 7.70 -13.99
C GLU A 155 -3.12 8.15 -14.43
N GLN A 156 -2.80 9.44 -14.20
CA GLN A 156 -1.47 9.97 -14.50
C GLN A 156 -0.41 9.32 -13.62
N PHE A 157 -0.69 9.20 -12.32
CA PHE A 157 0.20 8.53 -11.37
C PHE A 157 0.52 7.10 -11.80
N ILE A 158 -0.51 6.28 -12.06
CA ILE A 158 -0.34 4.88 -12.47
C ILE A 158 0.50 4.79 -13.75
N LYS A 159 0.18 5.61 -14.77
CA LYS A 159 0.89 5.63 -16.05
C LYS A 159 2.37 5.97 -15.89
N GLU A 160 2.71 6.90 -14.99
CA GLU A 160 4.11 7.26 -14.75
C GLU A 160 4.86 6.20 -13.94
N CYS A 161 4.22 5.66 -12.89
CA CYS A 161 4.76 4.55 -12.12
C CYS A 161 5.06 3.33 -13.01
N GLU A 162 4.18 3.03 -13.98
CA GLU A 162 4.39 1.94 -14.92
C GLU A 162 5.60 2.13 -15.83
N LYS A 163 6.11 3.35 -16.04
CA LYS A 163 7.34 3.56 -16.83
C LYS A 163 8.60 3.29 -16.01
N VAL A 164 8.51 3.29 -14.68
CA VAL A 164 9.65 3.11 -13.78
C VAL A 164 10.07 1.64 -13.72
N PRO A 165 11.30 1.27 -14.14
CA PRO A 165 11.74 -0.12 -14.16
C PRO A 165 11.71 -0.80 -12.78
N LEU A 166 11.99 -0.04 -11.70
CA LEU A 166 11.95 -0.56 -10.34
C LEU A 166 10.52 -0.99 -9.96
N ILE A 167 9.51 -0.15 -10.22
CA ILE A 167 8.10 -0.45 -9.98
C ILE A 167 7.66 -1.67 -10.80
N LYS A 168 8.07 -1.75 -12.09
CA LYS A 168 7.80 -2.93 -12.92
C LYS A 168 8.35 -4.23 -12.30
N ARG A 169 9.55 -4.15 -11.71
CA ARG A 169 10.21 -5.29 -11.06
C ARG A 169 9.57 -5.66 -9.73
N MET A 170 9.22 -4.68 -8.90
CA MET A 170 8.59 -4.88 -7.59
C MET A 170 7.24 -5.57 -7.71
N PHE A 171 6.36 -5.04 -8.57
CA PHE A 171 5.04 -5.60 -8.80
C PHE A 171 5.03 -6.60 -9.97
N LYS A 172 6.15 -7.31 -10.17
CA LYS A 172 6.20 -8.44 -11.09
C LYS A 172 5.48 -9.61 -10.43
N ILE A 173 4.19 -9.72 -10.69
CA ILE A 173 3.39 -10.87 -10.26
C ILE A 173 3.78 -12.05 -11.15
N LYS A 174 4.31 -13.12 -10.56
CA LYS A 174 4.56 -14.38 -11.28
C LYS A 174 3.20 -14.92 -11.70
N LYS A 175 3.01 -15.12 -13.00
CA LYS A 175 1.90 -15.93 -13.52
C LYS A 175 2.10 -17.38 -13.14
#